data_AF-A0A7X9GQ82-F1
#
_entry.id   AF-A0A7X9GQ82-F1
#
_cell.length_a   1.000
_cell.length_b   1.000
_cell.length_c   1.000
_cell.angle_alpha   90.00
_cell.angle_beta   90.00
_cell.angle_gamma   90.00
#
_symmetry.space_group_name_H-M   'P 1'
#
loop_
_entity.id
_entity.type
_entity.pdbx_description
1 polymer ?
#
loop_
_entity_poly.entity_id
_entity_poly.type
_entity_poly.pdbx_seq_one_letter_code
_entity_poly.pdbx_strand_id
1 'polypeptide(L)'
;LFELGYDPIEDIEWISLTGDMDALTAVKSGFVDYARAGTSLNYQSKNDPGIDTMVHFVDLMEDYSCCRMQSSSVFLNEKPNTAKALLKSLMRGYKAYLDDPASARKQLAEESQLPVEVIDGLAVPEDGYNPHPDPLYNALVTAWLFIDEMGMFDDKDPSIELRDHVDVEFYKEALDEVIEEVGDEDPEFWQDMLDYFEKNNSMYYDKEEEAQYIKDFLKTAEENRAKRK
;
A
#
# COMPACT_ATOMS: atom_id res chain seq x y z
N LEU A 1 12.09 -3.66 11.21
CA LEU A 1 13.26 -4.43 11.73
C LEU A 1 14.56 -4.00 11.06
N PHE A 2 14.64 -4.04 9.73
CA PHE A 2 15.80 -3.57 8.96
C PHE A 2 16.26 -2.17 9.35
N GLU A 3 15.34 -1.19 9.38
CA GLU A 3 15.64 0.19 9.82
C GLU A 3 16.17 0.27 11.26
N LEU A 4 15.77 -0.66 12.13
CA LEU A 4 16.27 -0.74 13.51
C LEU A 4 17.67 -1.39 13.61
N GLY A 5 18.28 -1.72 12.47
CA GLY A 5 19.60 -2.33 12.39
C GLY A 5 19.61 -3.85 12.54
N TYR A 6 18.47 -4.52 12.38
CA TYR A 6 18.42 -5.98 12.28
C TYR A 6 18.76 -6.43 10.88
N ASP A 7 19.49 -7.53 10.77
CA ASP A 7 19.65 -8.24 9.51
C ASP A 7 18.41 -9.11 9.29
N PRO A 8 17.55 -8.81 8.31
CA PRO A 8 16.33 -9.57 8.12
C PRO A 8 16.61 -11.03 7.74
N ILE A 9 17.78 -11.38 7.20
CA ILE A 9 18.11 -12.75 6.80
C ILE A 9 18.78 -13.50 7.96
N GLU A 10 19.70 -12.86 8.67
CA GLU A 10 20.51 -13.51 9.70
C GLU A 10 19.87 -13.44 11.11
N ASP A 11 19.14 -12.36 11.42
CA ASP A 11 18.52 -12.18 12.76
C ASP A 11 17.12 -12.79 12.87
N ILE A 12 16.50 -13.23 11.76
CA ILE A 12 15.09 -13.68 11.70
C ILE A 12 14.98 -15.04 11.01
N GLU A 13 14.28 -15.98 11.65
CA GLU A 13 13.89 -17.25 11.03
C GLU A 13 12.55 -17.10 10.28
N TRP A 14 12.60 -17.13 8.95
CA TRP A 14 11.40 -17.03 8.11
C TRP A 14 10.78 -18.39 7.84
N ILE A 15 9.49 -18.52 8.17
CA ILE A 15 8.70 -19.70 7.87
C ILE A 15 7.67 -19.35 6.79
N SER A 16 7.73 -20.04 5.66
CA SER A 16 6.73 -19.90 4.60
C SER A 16 5.51 -20.78 4.89
N LEU A 17 4.34 -20.16 4.93
CA LEU A 17 3.05 -20.81 5.18
C LEU A 17 2.13 -20.60 3.98
N THR A 18 1.19 -21.52 3.78
CA THR A 18 0.34 -21.58 2.58
C THR A 18 -0.81 -20.57 2.57
N GLY A 19 -1.14 -19.95 3.69
CA GLY A 19 -2.15 -18.90 3.75
C GLY A 19 -2.32 -18.26 5.12
N ASP A 20 -3.10 -17.18 5.17
CA ASP A 20 -3.25 -16.34 6.36
C ASP A 20 -3.82 -17.12 7.58
N MET A 21 -4.71 -18.09 7.36
CA MET A 21 -5.27 -18.92 8.45
C MET A 21 -4.23 -19.83 9.11
N ASP A 22 -3.29 -20.35 8.31
CA ASP A 22 -2.19 -21.16 8.83
C ASP A 22 -1.26 -20.28 9.67
N ALA A 23 -1.05 -19.03 9.25
CA ALA A 23 -0.27 -18.04 9.97
C ALA A 23 -0.86 -17.71 11.34
N LEU A 24 -2.18 -17.51 11.43
CA LEU A 24 -2.87 -17.31 12.71
C LEU A 24 -2.74 -18.53 13.63
N THR A 25 -2.87 -19.74 13.07
CA THR A 25 -2.73 -20.99 13.82
C THR A 25 -1.30 -21.20 14.32
N ALA A 26 -0.31 -20.88 13.50
CA ALA A 26 1.11 -20.96 13.86
C ALA A 26 1.44 -20.07 15.07
N VAL A 27 0.97 -18.82 15.08
CA VAL A 27 1.14 -17.91 16.23
C VAL A 27 0.46 -18.47 17.48
N LYS A 28 -0.80 -18.90 17.38
CA LYS A 28 -1.56 -19.43 18.54
C LYS A 28 -0.93 -20.68 19.15
N SER A 29 -0.31 -21.51 18.33
CA SER A 29 0.37 -22.72 18.79
C SER A 29 1.75 -22.45 19.40
N GLY A 30 2.29 -21.23 19.27
CA GLY A 30 3.67 -20.89 19.63
C GLY A 30 4.69 -21.48 18.65
N PHE A 31 4.28 -21.85 17.44
CA PHE A 31 5.20 -22.33 16.39
C PHE A 31 6.03 -21.20 15.77
N VAL A 32 5.45 -20.00 15.70
CA VAL A 32 6.15 -18.75 15.32
C VAL A 32 5.83 -17.67 16.35
N ASP A 33 6.75 -16.73 16.56
CA ASP A 33 6.57 -15.61 17.49
C ASP A 33 5.63 -14.52 16.93
N TYR A 34 5.73 -14.28 15.62
CA TYR A 34 4.95 -13.27 14.90
C TYR A 34 4.50 -13.82 13.55
N ALA A 35 3.34 -13.36 13.08
CA ALA A 35 2.91 -13.60 11.72
C ALA A 35 2.21 -12.38 11.13
N ARG A 36 2.33 -12.23 9.81
CA ARG A 36 1.53 -11.29 9.05
C ARG A 36 0.11 -11.83 8.90
N ALA A 37 -0.88 -11.03 9.28
CA ALA A 37 -2.27 -11.24 8.93
C ALA A 37 -2.69 -10.24 7.84
N GLY A 38 -3.34 -10.72 6.78
CA GLY A 38 -4.00 -9.86 5.82
C GLY A 38 -5.27 -9.24 6.38
N THR A 39 -5.78 -8.19 5.72
CA THR A 39 -7.01 -7.49 6.08
C THR A 39 -8.21 -8.43 6.29
N SER A 40 -8.29 -9.51 5.52
CA SER A 40 -9.32 -10.56 5.62
C SER A 40 -9.43 -11.21 7.00
N LEU A 41 -8.35 -11.20 7.79
CA LEU A 41 -8.31 -11.79 9.12
C LEU A 41 -8.47 -10.79 10.26
N ASN A 42 -8.50 -9.48 9.99
CA ASN A 42 -8.59 -8.46 11.04
C ASN A 42 -9.76 -8.70 12.00
N TYR A 43 -10.95 -9.03 11.47
CA TYR A 43 -12.11 -9.38 12.29
C TYR A 43 -11.84 -10.59 13.19
N GLN A 44 -11.21 -11.65 12.68
CA GLN A 44 -10.93 -12.86 13.45
C GLN A 44 -9.86 -12.59 14.51
N SER A 45 -8.76 -11.94 14.15
CA SER A 45 -7.68 -11.58 15.07
C SER A 45 -8.18 -10.70 16.22
N LYS A 46 -9.01 -9.67 15.92
CA LYS A 46 -9.57 -8.77 16.94
C LYS A 46 -10.48 -9.48 17.95
N ASN A 47 -11.14 -10.56 17.54
CA ASN A 47 -12.09 -11.29 18.37
C ASN A 47 -11.50 -12.57 18.98
N ASP A 48 -10.22 -12.86 18.77
CA ASP A 48 -9.54 -14.03 19.30
C ASP A 48 -8.65 -13.64 20.50
N PRO A 49 -8.99 -14.03 21.75
CA PRO A 49 -8.22 -13.64 22.92
C PRO A 49 -6.83 -14.29 22.99
N GLY A 50 -6.50 -15.20 22.06
CA GLY A 50 -5.16 -15.78 21.93
C GLY A 50 -4.27 -15.05 20.94
N ILE A 51 -4.70 -13.92 20.38
CA ILE A 51 -3.98 -13.13 19.39
C ILE A 51 -3.92 -11.67 19.85
N ASP A 52 -2.71 -11.12 19.87
CA ASP A 52 -2.48 -9.70 20.09
C ASP A 52 -1.98 -9.05 18.79
N THR A 53 -2.68 -8.00 18.33
CA THR A 53 -2.21 -7.17 17.21
C THR A 53 -1.10 -6.26 17.73
N MET A 54 0.12 -6.47 17.25
CA MET A 54 1.30 -5.72 17.71
C MET A 54 1.46 -4.36 17.02
N VAL A 55 1.15 -4.29 15.72
CA VAL A 55 1.33 -3.11 14.89
C VAL A 55 0.52 -3.25 13.59
N HIS A 56 0.01 -2.15 13.04
CA HIS A 56 -0.56 -2.13 11.70
C HIS A 56 0.49 -1.67 10.67
N PHE A 57 0.36 -2.08 9.41
CA PHE A 57 1.32 -1.70 8.36
C PHE A 57 1.44 -0.19 8.17
N VAL A 58 0.35 0.54 8.36
CA VAL A 58 0.32 2.00 8.25
C VAL A 58 1.07 2.70 9.39
N ASP A 59 1.25 2.03 10.54
CA ASP A 59 2.10 2.54 11.63
C ASP A 59 3.59 2.40 11.31
N LEU A 60 3.93 1.48 10.40
CA LEU A 60 5.31 1.20 10.00
C LEU A 60 5.73 1.98 8.75
N MET A 61 4.77 2.24 7.85
CA MET A 61 5.02 2.90 6.58
C MET A 61 3.85 3.84 6.28
N GLU A 62 4.11 5.15 6.35
CA GLU A 62 3.15 6.17 5.92
C GLU A 62 2.78 5.90 4.45
N ASP A 63 1.50 6.07 4.12
CA ASP A 63 1.00 5.86 2.76
C ASP A 63 1.35 4.46 2.20
N TYR A 64 1.29 3.44 3.07
CA TYR A 64 1.60 2.04 2.76
C TYR A 64 0.97 1.58 1.44
N SER A 65 1.83 1.14 0.51
CA SER A 65 1.43 0.61 -0.80
C SER A 65 0.88 -0.81 -0.67
N CYS A 66 -0.38 -0.94 -0.24
CA CYS A 66 -1.09 -2.22 -0.18
C CYS A 66 -1.59 -2.62 -1.58
N CYS A 67 -2.91 -2.65 -1.79
CA CYS A 67 -3.50 -2.98 -3.08
C CYS A 67 -3.41 -1.78 -4.03
N ARG A 68 -2.76 -1.98 -5.18
CA ARG A 68 -2.73 -0.99 -6.28
C ARG A 68 -3.48 -1.52 -7.49
N MET A 69 -4.08 -0.59 -8.23
CA MET A 69 -4.73 -0.91 -9.49
C MET A 69 -3.65 -1.23 -10.52
N GLN A 70 -3.73 -2.43 -11.09
CA GLN A 70 -2.84 -2.87 -12.16
C GLN A 70 -3.65 -3.24 -13.40
N SER A 71 -3.08 -2.97 -14.56
CA SER A 71 -3.64 -3.33 -15.84
C SER A 71 -2.54 -3.80 -16.78
N SER A 72 -2.90 -4.56 -17.81
CA SER A 72 -1.96 -4.82 -18.89
C SER A 72 -1.69 -3.54 -19.69
N SER A 73 -0.45 -3.35 -20.12
CA SER A 73 -0.08 -2.24 -21.02
C SER A 73 -0.86 -2.30 -22.34
N VAL A 74 -1.26 -3.51 -22.79
CA VAL A 74 -2.12 -3.69 -23.97
C VAL A 74 -3.45 -2.96 -23.80
N PHE A 75 -4.12 -3.14 -22.65
CA PHE A 75 -5.41 -2.48 -22.40
C PHE A 75 -5.26 -0.96 -22.32
N LEU A 76 -4.23 -0.47 -21.59
CA LEU A 76 -3.99 0.96 -21.46
C LEU A 76 -3.72 1.63 -22.82
N ASN A 77 -2.93 0.98 -23.67
CA ASN A 77 -2.58 1.50 -24.99
C ASN A 77 -3.74 1.42 -26.00
N GLU A 78 -4.52 0.35 -25.99
CA GLU A 78 -5.63 0.18 -26.93
C GLU A 78 -6.90 0.95 -26.53
N LYS A 79 -7.10 1.18 -25.23
CA LYS A 79 -8.31 1.77 -24.66
C LYS A 79 -8.01 2.91 -23.66
N PRO A 80 -7.14 3.88 -23.98
CA PRO A 80 -6.68 4.88 -23.02
C PRO A 80 -7.83 5.70 -22.44
N ASN A 81 -8.79 6.15 -23.26
CA ASN A 81 -9.92 6.93 -22.77
C ASN A 81 -10.86 6.12 -21.86
N THR A 82 -11.02 4.81 -22.11
CA THR A 82 -11.80 3.93 -21.22
C THR A 82 -11.07 3.70 -19.91
N ALA A 83 -9.75 3.44 -19.96
CA ALA A 83 -8.94 3.29 -18.77
C ALA A 83 -8.92 4.58 -17.92
N LYS A 84 -8.76 5.76 -18.53
CA LYS A 84 -8.88 7.05 -17.83
C LYS A 84 -10.28 7.24 -17.24
N ALA A 85 -11.34 6.91 -17.97
CA ALA A 85 -12.70 6.99 -17.41
C ALA A 85 -12.90 6.08 -16.18
N LEU A 86 -12.28 4.90 -16.15
CA LEU A 86 -12.28 4.03 -14.97
C LEU A 86 -11.51 4.66 -13.80
N LEU A 87 -10.33 5.24 -14.03
CA LEU A 87 -9.56 5.95 -13.00
C LEU A 87 -10.32 7.16 -12.44
N LYS A 88 -10.90 8.00 -13.30
CA LYS A 88 -11.74 9.13 -12.89
C LYS A 88 -12.94 8.66 -12.07
N SER A 89 -13.57 7.55 -12.47
CA SER A 89 -14.67 6.94 -11.70
C SER A 89 -14.20 6.46 -10.33
N LEU A 90 -13.00 5.89 -10.25
CA LEU A 90 -12.40 5.45 -8.98
C LEU A 90 -12.11 6.63 -8.05
N MET A 91 -11.55 7.74 -8.56
CA MET A 91 -11.30 8.97 -7.77
C MET A 91 -12.59 9.56 -7.21
N ARG A 92 -13.64 9.63 -8.03
CA ARG A 92 -14.97 10.08 -7.59
C ARG A 92 -15.63 9.11 -6.61
N GLY A 93 -15.41 7.80 -6.80
CA GLY A 93 -15.84 6.77 -5.86
C GLY A 93 -15.13 6.88 -4.52
N TYR A 94 -13.82 7.19 -4.53
CA TYR A 94 -13.04 7.46 -3.33
C TYR A 94 -13.58 8.68 -2.57
N LYS A 95 -13.92 9.77 -3.29
CA LYS A 95 -14.62 10.91 -2.69
C LYS A 95 -15.93 10.48 -2.01
N ALA A 96 -16.78 9.76 -2.73
CA ALA A 96 -18.07 9.30 -2.19
C ALA A 96 -17.89 8.38 -0.96
N TYR A 97 -16.83 7.57 -0.94
CA TYR A 97 -16.44 6.77 0.22
C TYR A 97 -16.04 7.65 1.42
N LEU A 98 -15.28 8.72 1.21
CA LEU A 98 -14.89 9.64 2.29
C LEU A 98 -16.07 10.47 2.81
N ASP A 99 -16.98 10.89 1.91
CA ASP A 99 -18.16 11.69 2.26
C ASP A 99 -19.17 10.89 3.10
N ASP A 100 -19.37 9.61 2.78
CA ASP A 100 -20.27 8.71 3.52
C ASP A 100 -19.68 7.29 3.66
N PRO A 101 -18.71 7.10 4.56
CA PRO A 101 -18.09 5.79 4.78
C PRO A 101 -19.11 4.73 5.22
N ALA A 102 -20.17 5.12 5.92
CA ALA A 102 -21.18 4.19 6.42
C ALA A 102 -22.02 3.60 5.29
N SER A 103 -22.44 4.41 4.33
CA SER A 103 -23.14 3.93 3.13
C SER A 103 -22.24 3.04 2.28
N ALA A 104 -20.97 3.43 2.09
CA ALA A 104 -20.00 2.61 1.37
C ALA A 104 -19.81 1.22 2.02
N ARG A 105 -19.71 1.15 3.36
CA ARG A 105 -19.64 -0.12 4.09
C ARG A 105 -20.88 -0.98 3.89
N LYS A 106 -22.07 -0.37 3.93
CA LYS A 106 -23.33 -1.08 3.69
C LYS A 106 -23.40 -1.66 2.28
N GLN A 107 -23.03 -0.87 1.26
CA GLN A 107 -22.99 -1.33 -0.12
C GLN A 107 -22.01 -2.49 -0.28
N LEU A 108 -20.80 -2.38 0.27
CA LEU A 108 -19.82 -3.45 0.25
C LEU A 108 -20.35 -4.73 0.92
N ALA A 109 -21.01 -4.62 2.07
CA ALA A 109 -21.62 -5.76 2.77
C ALA A 109 -22.69 -6.47 1.92
N GLU A 110 -23.54 -5.69 1.24
CA GLU A 110 -24.57 -6.21 0.33
C GLU A 110 -23.96 -6.92 -0.88
N GLU A 111 -22.95 -6.32 -1.52
CA GLU A 111 -22.26 -6.88 -2.69
C GLU A 111 -21.44 -8.13 -2.35
N SER A 112 -20.70 -8.10 -1.25
CA SER A 112 -19.88 -9.23 -0.81
C SER A 112 -20.68 -10.33 -0.12
N GLN A 113 -21.96 -10.08 0.18
CA GLN A 113 -22.82 -10.96 0.98
C GLN A 113 -22.22 -11.29 2.36
N LEU A 114 -21.52 -10.32 2.96
CA LEU A 114 -20.93 -10.45 4.29
C LEU A 114 -21.72 -9.60 5.29
N PRO A 115 -21.79 -10.01 6.57
CA PRO A 115 -22.34 -9.15 7.62
C PRO A 115 -21.57 -7.83 7.70
N VAL A 116 -22.27 -6.73 7.99
CA VAL A 116 -21.66 -5.39 8.11
C VAL A 116 -20.57 -5.39 9.19
N GLU A 117 -20.75 -6.17 10.26
CA GLU A 117 -19.76 -6.30 11.35
C GLU A 117 -18.45 -6.95 10.88
N VAL A 118 -18.53 -7.85 9.88
CA VAL A 118 -17.34 -8.41 9.23
C VAL A 118 -16.69 -7.33 8.37
N ILE A 119 -17.46 -6.57 7.60
CA ILE A 119 -16.94 -5.44 6.79
C ILE A 119 -16.29 -4.37 7.66
N ASP A 120 -16.88 -4.01 8.79
CA ASP A 120 -16.31 -3.09 9.78
C ASP A 120 -14.97 -3.62 10.32
N GLY A 121 -14.80 -4.94 10.41
CA GLY A 121 -13.53 -5.57 10.77
C GLY A 121 -12.50 -5.59 9.63
N LEU A 122 -12.93 -5.56 8.37
CA LEU A 122 -12.05 -5.53 7.19
C LEU A 122 -11.57 -4.10 6.89
N ALA A 123 -12.49 -3.15 6.91
CA ALA A 123 -12.22 -1.74 6.68
C ALA A 123 -12.33 -1.02 8.01
N VAL A 124 -11.20 -0.86 8.70
CA VAL A 124 -11.13 -0.02 9.91
C VAL A 124 -10.47 1.30 9.52
N PRO A 125 -11.26 2.34 9.14
CA PRO A 125 -10.72 3.70 8.96
C PRO A 125 -10.00 4.22 10.20
N GLU A 126 -10.44 3.81 11.39
CA GLU A 126 -9.85 4.19 12.68
C GLU A 126 -8.42 3.65 12.87
N ASP A 127 -8.05 2.59 12.14
CA ASP A 127 -6.71 1.98 12.16
C ASP A 127 -5.89 2.41 10.93
N GLY A 128 -6.28 3.50 10.25
CA GLY A 128 -5.53 4.10 9.14
C GLY A 128 -5.69 3.43 7.77
N TYR A 129 -6.70 2.58 7.56
CA TYR A 129 -6.97 2.00 6.24
C TYR A 129 -7.41 3.07 5.23
N ASN A 130 -6.53 3.40 4.29
CA ASN A 130 -6.77 4.37 3.23
C ASN A 130 -6.62 3.72 1.83
N PRO A 131 -7.72 3.37 1.14
CA PRO A 131 -7.69 2.82 -0.21
C PRO A 131 -7.53 3.94 -1.27
N HIS A 132 -6.57 4.84 -1.06
CA HIS A 132 -6.33 5.96 -1.97
C HIS A 132 -5.96 5.43 -3.37
N PRO A 133 -6.53 5.98 -4.46
CA PRO A 133 -6.30 5.48 -5.81
C PRO A 133 -4.95 5.87 -6.42
N ASP A 134 -4.10 6.59 -5.68
CA ASP A 134 -2.83 7.14 -6.15
C ASP A 134 -1.79 6.02 -6.39
N PRO A 135 -0.91 6.16 -7.40
CA PRO A 135 0.13 5.17 -7.67
C PRO A 135 1.09 4.95 -6.50
N LEU A 136 1.33 5.98 -5.69
CA LEU A 136 2.24 6.01 -4.55
C LEU A 136 3.66 5.54 -4.91
N TYR A 137 4.22 6.15 -5.95
CA TYR A 137 5.55 5.78 -6.45
C TYR A 137 6.62 5.85 -5.37
N ASN A 138 6.56 6.85 -4.47
CA ASN A 138 7.53 6.98 -3.39
C ASN A 138 7.50 5.80 -2.41
N ALA A 139 6.31 5.33 -2.07
CA ALA A 139 6.11 4.15 -1.24
C ALA A 139 6.56 2.87 -1.97
N LEU A 140 6.37 2.79 -3.29
CA LEU A 140 6.84 1.66 -4.10
C LEU A 140 8.37 1.56 -4.16
N VAL A 141 9.09 2.69 -4.26
CA VAL A 141 10.56 2.72 -4.17
C VAL A 141 11.02 2.11 -2.84
N THR A 142 10.38 2.49 -1.74
CA THR A 142 10.68 1.97 -0.41
C THR A 142 10.41 0.48 -0.30
N ALA A 143 9.25 0.02 -0.77
CA ALA A 143 8.89 -1.40 -0.75
C ALA A 143 9.84 -2.25 -1.61
N TRP A 144 10.22 -1.76 -2.80
CA TRP A 144 11.19 -2.44 -3.67
C TRP A 144 12.55 -2.58 -3.01
N LEU A 145 13.00 -1.56 -2.29
CA LEU A 145 14.25 -1.59 -1.53
C LEU A 145 14.20 -2.63 -0.40
N PHE A 146 13.10 -2.72 0.34
CA PHE A 146 12.93 -3.77 1.37
C PHE A 146 12.97 -5.18 0.78
N ILE A 147 12.29 -5.42 -0.34
CA ILE A 147 12.28 -6.74 -1.00
C ILE A 147 13.71 -7.12 -1.44
N ASP A 148 14.48 -6.15 -1.94
CA ASP A 148 15.88 -6.35 -2.31
C ASP A 148 16.76 -6.71 -1.10
N GLU A 149 16.67 -5.92 -0.03
CA GLU A 149 17.45 -6.13 1.20
C GLU A 149 17.06 -7.43 1.93
N MET A 150 15.85 -7.93 1.72
CA MET A 150 15.41 -9.24 2.20
C MET A 150 15.89 -10.41 1.32
N GLY A 151 16.58 -10.14 0.21
CA GLY A 151 17.08 -11.16 -0.70
C GLY A 151 15.96 -11.93 -1.40
N MET A 152 14.77 -11.33 -1.53
CA MET A 152 13.59 -11.99 -2.09
C MET A 152 13.57 -11.98 -3.63
N PHE A 153 14.52 -11.30 -4.26
CA PHE A 153 14.76 -11.42 -5.69
C PHE A 153 15.74 -12.55 -5.95
N ASP A 154 15.24 -13.66 -6.50
CA ASP A 154 16.08 -14.81 -6.88
C ASP A 154 17.17 -14.42 -7.90
N ASP A 155 16.85 -13.51 -8.83
CA ASP A 155 17.75 -12.98 -9.86
C ASP A 155 17.34 -11.52 -10.16
N LYS A 156 17.67 -10.57 -9.27
CA LYS A 156 17.39 -9.14 -9.54
C LYS A 156 18.14 -8.70 -10.79
N ASP A 157 17.41 -8.48 -11.88
CA ASP A 157 17.96 -7.85 -13.08
C ASP A 157 18.18 -6.36 -12.78
N PRO A 158 19.44 -5.88 -12.76
CA PRO A 158 19.75 -4.49 -12.46
C PRO A 158 19.25 -3.51 -13.54
N SER A 159 18.74 -4.01 -14.68
CA SER A 159 18.12 -3.19 -15.71
C SER A 159 16.62 -2.92 -15.49
N ILE A 160 16.00 -3.56 -14.49
CA ILE A 160 14.60 -3.26 -14.13
C ILE A 160 14.54 -1.90 -13.45
N GLU A 161 13.85 -0.98 -14.11
CA GLU A 161 13.55 0.36 -13.60
C GLU A 161 12.08 0.41 -13.18
N LEU A 162 11.79 0.82 -11.93
CA LEU A 162 10.40 0.90 -11.43
C LEU A 162 9.52 1.81 -12.31
N ARG A 163 10.09 2.87 -12.88
CA ARG A 163 9.37 3.82 -13.74
C ARG A 163 8.80 3.18 -15.01
N ASP A 164 9.37 2.06 -15.46
CA ASP A 164 8.87 1.33 -16.64
C ASP A 164 7.64 0.47 -16.30
N HIS A 165 7.30 0.36 -15.01
CA HIS A 165 6.25 -0.51 -14.49
C HIS A 165 5.18 0.22 -13.68
N VAL A 166 5.32 1.54 -13.47
CA VAL A 166 4.37 2.37 -12.73
C VAL A 166 3.94 3.55 -13.59
N ASP A 167 2.68 3.53 -14.03
CA ASP A 167 2.10 4.54 -14.92
C ASP A 167 1.65 5.82 -14.17
N VAL A 168 2.58 6.53 -13.52
CA VAL A 168 2.32 7.76 -12.76
C VAL A 168 1.72 8.87 -13.66
N GLU A 169 2.28 9.06 -14.86
CA GLU A 169 1.77 10.04 -15.83
C GLU A 169 0.32 9.76 -16.24
N PHE A 170 -0.02 8.49 -16.45
CA PHE A 170 -1.37 8.10 -16.87
C PHE A 170 -2.39 8.42 -15.78
N TYR A 171 -2.02 8.22 -14.51
CA TYR A 171 -2.83 8.67 -13.38
C TYR A 171 -2.96 10.19 -13.34
N LYS A 172 -1.85 10.92 -13.49
CA LYS A 172 -1.84 12.39 -13.46
C LYS A 172 -2.71 12.99 -14.55
N GLU A 173 -2.65 12.47 -15.78
CA GLU A 173 -3.56 12.87 -16.86
C GLU A 173 -5.03 12.68 -16.48
N ALA A 174 -5.37 11.53 -15.89
CA ALA A 174 -6.74 11.26 -15.46
C ALA A 174 -7.18 12.18 -14.30
N LEU A 175 -6.26 12.50 -13.38
CA LEU A 175 -6.50 13.44 -12.28
C LEU A 175 -6.75 14.85 -12.81
N ASP A 176 -5.91 15.34 -13.71
CA ASP A 176 -6.08 16.67 -14.31
C ASP A 176 -7.40 16.78 -15.07
N GLU A 177 -7.75 15.76 -15.85
CA GLU A 177 -9.03 15.71 -16.56
C GLU A 177 -10.24 15.73 -15.62
N VAL A 178 -10.22 14.97 -14.51
CA VAL A 178 -11.36 14.97 -13.58
C VAL A 178 -11.49 16.29 -12.81
N ILE A 179 -10.36 16.93 -12.48
CA ILE A 179 -10.37 18.26 -11.86
C ILE A 179 -10.92 19.30 -12.85
N GLU A 180 -10.56 19.22 -14.14
CA GLU A 180 -11.16 20.10 -15.15
C GLU A 180 -12.67 19.86 -15.31
N GLU A 181 -13.11 18.61 -15.24
CA GLU A 181 -14.52 18.23 -15.44
C GLU A 181 -15.43 18.57 -14.25
N VAL A 182 -14.96 18.34 -13.01
CA VAL A 182 -15.78 18.41 -11.79
C VAL A 182 -15.08 19.07 -10.60
N GLY A 183 -13.93 19.71 -10.80
CA GLY A 183 -13.14 20.37 -9.75
C GLY A 183 -13.93 21.41 -8.95
N ASP A 184 -14.81 22.14 -9.63
CA ASP A 184 -15.67 23.16 -9.02
C ASP A 184 -16.74 22.58 -8.07
N GLU A 185 -17.03 21.28 -8.13
CA GLU A 185 -18.01 20.63 -7.24
C GLU A 185 -17.52 20.54 -5.79
N ASP A 186 -16.21 20.32 -5.60
CA ASP A 186 -15.55 20.27 -4.29
C ASP A 186 -14.06 20.65 -4.41
N PRO A 187 -13.75 21.96 -4.50
CA PRO A 187 -12.39 22.42 -4.77
C PRO A 187 -11.36 22.00 -3.73
N GLU A 188 -11.78 21.84 -2.46
CA GLU A 188 -10.89 21.44 -1.36
C GLU A 188 -10.46 19.98 -1.53
N PHE A 189 -11.41 19.07 -1.74
CA PHE A 189 -11.10 17.65 -2.00
C PHE A 189 -10.18 17.46 -3.22
N TRP A 190 -10.45 18.17 -4.31
CA TRP A 190 -9.66 18.02 -5.53
C TRP A 190 -8.26 18.63 -5.41
N GLN A 191 -8.10 19.71 -4.63
CA GLN A 191 -6.78 20.22 -4.29
C GLN A 191 -6.02 19.23 -3.39
N ASP A 192 -6.67 18.63 -2.40
CA ASP A 192 -6.05 17.62 -1.54
C ASP A 192 -5.59 16.39 -2.34
N MET A 193 -6.37 15.95 -3.34
CA MET A 193 -5.96 14.87 -4.26
C MET A 193 -4.69 15.22 -5.05
N LEU A 194 -4.56 16.48 -5.49
CA LEU A 194 -3.38 16.96 -6.22
C LEU A 194 -2.16 17.07 -5.30
N ASP A 195 -2.33 17.66 -4.11
CA ASP A 195 -1.26 17.80 -3.11
C ASP A 195 -0.75 16.41 -2.67
N TYR A 196 -1.68 15.46 -2.48
CA TYR A 196 -1.34 14.07 -2.16
C TYR A 196 -0.55 13.40 -3.29
N PHE A 197 -0.97 13.61 -4.55
CA PHE A 197 -0.24 13.11 -5.72
C PHE A 197 1.18 13.67 -5.79
N GLU A 198 1.34 14.98 -5.64
CA GLU A 198 2.63 15.66 -5.72
C GLU A 198 3.58 15.21 -4.60
N LYS A 199 3.07 15.11 -3.36
CA LYS A 199 3.83 14.61 -2.21
C LYS A 199 4.33 13.19 -2.43
N ASN A 200 3.47 12.31 -2.94
CA ASN A 200 3.74 10.87 -2.93
C ASN A 200 4.31 10.30 -4.23
N ASN A 201 4.47 11.13 -5.27
CA ASN A 201 5.07 10.74 -6.53
C ASN A 201 6.26 11.63 -6.93
N SER A 202 6.78 12.48 -6.03
CA SER A 202 7.92 13.38 -6.29
C SER A 202 9.13 12.65 -6.88
N MET A 203 9.52 11.51 -6.31
CA MET A 203 10.67 10.74 -6.76
C MET A 203 10.48 10.19 -8.18
N TYR A 204 9.25 10.04 -8.68
CA TYR A 204 9.03 9.65 -10.08
C TYR A 204 9.65 10.66 -11.03
N TYR A 205 9.49 11.94 -10.72
CA TYR A 205 9.95 13.09 -11.51
C TYR A 205 11.40 13.49 -11.24
N ASP A 206 11.90 13.23 -10.03
CA ASP A 206 13.25 13.59 -9.60
C ASP A 206 14.10 12.34 -9.27
N LYS A 207 14.94 11.95 -10.22
CA LYS A 207 15.89 10.83 -10.04
C LYS A 207 16.97 11.11 -9.01
N GLU A 208 17.33 12.38 -8.79
CA GLU A 208 18.33 12.76 -7.80
C GLU A 208 17.74 12.64 -6.39
N GLU A 209 16.48 13.04 -6.21
CA GLU A 209 15.71 12.82 -4.97
C GLU A 209 15.62 11.32 -4.65
N GLU A 210 15.25 10.49 -5.63
CA GLU A 210 15.17 9.02 -5.44
C GLU A 210 16.51 8.42 -5.02
N ALA A 211 17.60 8.76 -5.73
CA ALA A 211 18.92 8.25 -5.43
C ALA A 211 19.40 8.69 -4.04
N GLN A 212 19.10 9.93 -3.65
CA GLN A 212 19.45 10.46 -2.35
C GLN A 212 18.63 9.78 -1.23
N TYR A 213 17.35 9.55 -1.45
CA TYR A 213 16.48 8.79 -0.52
C TYR A 213 17.02 7.38 -0.27
N ILE A 214 17.29 6.61 -1.33
CA ILE A 214 17.82 5.24 -1.22
C ILE A 214 19.14 5.24 -0.43
N LYS A 215 20.04 6.18 -0.74
CA LYS A 215 21.33 6.29 -0.04
C LYS A 215 21.16 6.59 1.45
N ASP A 216 20.29 7.53 1.81
CA ASP A 216 20.06 7.89 3.21
C ASP A 216 19.36 6.78 3.98
N PHE A 217 18.43 6.07 3.35
CA PHE A 217 17.76 4.91 3.91
C PHE A 217 18.77 3.80 4.28
N LEU A 218 19.60 3.39 3.31
CA LEU A 218 20.61 2.34 3.52
C LEU A 218 21.64 2.75 4.58
N LYS A 219 22.11 4.00 4.52
CA LYS A 219 23.03 4.55 5.51
C LYS A 219 22.44 4.49 6.92
N THR A 220 21.16 4.85 7.08
CA THR A 220 20.48 4.81 8.38
C THR A 220 20.42 3.39 8.93
N ALA A 221 20.08 2.41 8.09
CA ALA A 221 20.05 1.00 8.48
C ALA A 221 21.44 0.49 8.90
N GLU A 222 22.50 0.83 8.16
CA GLU A 222 23.88 0.49 8.50
C GLU A 222 24.34 1.12 9.82
N GLU A 223 24.06 2.41 10.03
CA GLU A 223 24.39 3.12 11.28
C GLU A 223 23.68 2.49 12.48
N ASN A 224 22.41 2.09 12.33
CA ASN A 224 21.66 1.42 13.39
C ASN A 224 22.19 0.00 13.64
N ARG A 225 22.57 -0.73 12.59
CA ARG A 225 23.23 -2.04 12.72
C ARG A 225 24.57 -1.93 13.46
N ALA A 226 25.35 -0.88 13.19
CA ALA A 226 26.62 -0.63 13.87
C ALA A 226 26.45 -0.33 15.37
N LYS A 227 25.38 0.38 15.77
CA LYS A 227 25.08 0.66 17.19
C LYS A 227 24.66 -0.57 18.00
N ARG A 228 24.20 -1.64 17.33
CA ARG A 228 23.79 -2.90 17.97
C ARG A 228 24.95 -3.87 18.24
N LYS A 229 26.08 -3.72 17.52
CA LYS A 229 27.28 -4.54 17.68
C LYS A 229 28.13 -4.07 18.85
#